data_AF-A0A955LM21-F1
#
_entry.id   AF-A0A955LM21-F1
#
_cell.length_a   1.000
_cell.length_b   1.000
_cell.length_c   1.000
_cell.angle_alpha   90.00
_cell.angle_beta   90.00
_cell.angle_gamma   90.00
#
_symmetry.space_group_name_H-M   'P 1'
#
loop_
_entity.id
_entity.type
_entity.pdbx_description
1 polymer ?
#
loop_
_entity_poly.entity_id
_entity_poly.type
_entity_poly.pdbx_seq_one_letter_code
_entity_poly.pdbx_strand_id
1 'polypeptide(L)' 'MHRSNDPLHGVTLEKMVTFLSMHYGWKKLGELIEINCFRSNPSIKSSLTFLRRTPWARQKVEELYLKSVVKKN' A
#
# COMPACT_ATOMS: atom_id res chain seq x y z
N MET A 1 -22.07 -18.83 -14.23
CA MET A 1 -21.84 -17.88 -13.13
C MET A 1 -20.51 -17.20 -13.38
N HIS A 2 -20.54 -15.94 -13.84
CA HIS A 2 -19.32 -15.20 -14.15
C HIS A 2 -18.49 -15.05 -12.88
N ARG A 3 -17.30 -15.68 -12.85
CA ARG A 3 -16.29 -15.38 -11.85
C ARG A 3 -15.78 -13.97 -12.17
N SER A 4 -16.36 -12.97 -11.53
CA SER A 4 -15.80 -11.62 -11.50
C SER A 4 -14.47 -11.70 -10.75
N ASN A 5 -13.44 -12.10 -11.50
CA ASN A 5 -12.07 -12.28 -11.05
C ASN A 5 -11.34 -10.93 -11.06
N ASP A 6 -12.05 -9.82 -10.85
CA ASP A 6 -11.45 -8.50 -10.69
C ASP A 6 -10.68 -8.48 -9.37
N PRO A 7 -9.34 -8.56 -9.38
CA PRO A 7 -8.55 -8.59 -8.15
C PRO A 7 -8.61 -7.24 -7.41
N LEU A 8 -9.26 -6.24 -8.02
CA LEU A 8 -9.25 -4.83 -7.64
C LEU A 8 -10.64 -4.29 -7.26
N HIS A 9 -11.72 -5.07 -7.36
CA HIS A 9 -13.03 -4.57 -6.94
C HIS A 9 -13.10 -4.49 -5.40
N GLY A 10 -13.05 -3.27 -4.86
CA GLY A 10 -13.13 -3.02 -3.41
C GLY A 10 -11.80 -3.07 -2.65
N VAL A 11 -10.68 -2.75 -3.31
CA VAL A 11 -9.39 -2.57 -2.61
C VAL A 11 -9.33 -1.18 -1.98
N THR A 12 -9.42 -1.14 -0.66
CA THR A 12 -9.27 0.09 0.13
C THR A 12 -7.79 0.42 0.33
N LEU A 13 -7.49 1.68 0.65
CA LEU A 13 -6.13 2.10 1.04
C LEU A 13 -5.55 1.23 2.17
N GLU A 14 -6.41 0.80 3.10
CA GLU A 14 -6.04 -0.14 4.16
C GLU A 14 -5.56 -1.48 3.61
N LYS A 15 -6.30 -2.06 2.66
CA LYS A 15 -5.89 -3.30 2.00
C LYS A 15 -4.57 -3.14 1.23
N MET A 16 -4.37 -2.00 0.55
CA MET A 16 -3.12 -1.73 -0.17
C MET A 16 -1.92 -1.71 0.77
N VAL A 17 -1.99 -0.92 1.85
CA VAL A 17 -0.91 -0.82 2.84
C VAL A 17 -0.68 -2.17 3.54
N THR A 18 -1.75 -2.90 3.86
CA THR A 18 -1.65 -4.23 4.46
C THR A 18 -0.96 -5.21 3.52
N PHE A 19 -1.38 -5.27 2.25
CA PHE A 19 -0.74 -6.11 1.24
C PHE A 19 0.74 -5.76 1.06
N LEU A 20 1.05 -4.48 0.88
CA LEU A 20 2.41 -4.01 0.65
C LEU A 20 3.32 -4.26 1.86
N SER A 21 2.81 -4.08 3.08
CA SER A 21 3.58 -4.34 4.30
C SER A 21 3.81 -5.83 4.52
N MET A 22 2.86 -6.70 4.17
CA MET A 22 3.07 -8.16 4.20
C MET A 22 4.00 -8.63 3.09
N HIS A 23 3.94 -8.03 1.90
CA HIS A 23 4.71 -8.47 0.74
C HIS A 23 6.18 -7.99 0.78
N TYR A 24 6.41 -6.72 1.14
CA TYR A 24 7.76 -6.13 1.15
C TYR A 24 8.34 -5.95 2.55
N GLY A 25 7.49 -5.88 3.58
CA GLY A 25 7.91 -5.44 4.91
C GLY A 25 8.07 -3.92 5.01
N TRP A 26 7.88 -3.40 6.22
CA TRP A 26 7.91 -1.96 6.50
C TRP A 26 9.25 -1.29 6.20
N LYS A 27 10.37 -1.99 6.46
CA LYS A 27 11.71 -1.49 6.15
C LYS A 27 11.85 -1.18 4.66
N LYS A 28 11.41 -2.10 3.80
CA LYS A 28 11.50 -1.93 2.35
C LYS A 28 10.52 -0.88 1.85
N LEU A 29 9.33 -0.78 2.44
CA LEU A 29 8.40 0.32 2.13
C LEU A 29 8.99 1.69 2.46
N GLY A 30 9.73 1.83 3.55
CA GLY A 30 10.42 3.08 3.89
C GLY A 30 11.58 3.43 2.95
N GLU A 31 12.15 2.45 2.25
CA GLU A 31 13.14 2.67 1.18
C GLU A 31 12.47 3.04 -0.15
N LEU A 32 11.32 2.43 -0.46
CA LEU A 32 10.58 2.69 -1.71
C LEU A 32 9.78 3.99 -1.67
N ILE A 33 9.27 4.32 -0.48
CA ILE A 33 8.48 5.51 -0.19
C ILE A 33 9.17 6.16 1.00
N GLU A 34 10.00 7.16 0.72
CA GLU A 34 10.84 7.86 1.70
C GLU A 34 10.01 8.74 2.65
N ILE A 35 9.17 8.09 3.47
CA ILE A 35 8.36 8.72 4.50
C ILE A 35 8.71 8.15 5.87
N ASN A 36 8.83 9.04 6.85
CA ASN A 36 9.13 8.65 8.23
C ASN A 36 8.07 7.72 8.83
N CYS A 37 6.83 7.78 8.33
CA CYS A 37 5.73 6.93 8.79
C CYS A 37 6.05 5.43 8.72
N PHE A 38 6.77 4.97 7.68
CA PHE A 38 7.16 3.56 7.54
C PHE A 38 8.46 3.19 8.26
N ARG A 39 9.22 4.18 8.75
CA ARG A 39 10.54 3.98 9.37
C ARG A 39 10.50 3.99 10.90
N SER A 40 9.73 4.91 11.52
CA SER A 40 9.76 5.10 12.98
C SER A 40 8.62 4.43 13.73
N ASN A 41 7.40 4.37 13.18
CA ASN A 41 6.28 3.69 13.83
C ASN A 41 5.37 2.99 12.80
N PRO A 42 5.91 1.99 12.10
CA PRO A 42 5.20 1.31 11.04
C PRO A 42 3.99 0.54 11.60
N SER A 43 2.79 1.06 11.37
CA SER A 43 1.54 0.38 11.68
C SER A 43 0.45 0.81 10.70
N ILE A 44 -0.48 -0.10 10.41
CA ILE A 44 -1.57 0.16 9.46
C ILE A 44 -2.34 1.43 9.83
N LYS A 45 -2.73 1.60 11.10
CA LYS A 45 -3.49 2.78 11.56
C LYS A 45 -2.72 4.09 11.42
N SER A 46 -1.43 4.11 11.80
CA SER A 46 -0.56 5.30 11.69
C SER A 46 -0.35 5.66 10.22
N SER A 47 -0.09 4.66 9.38
CA SER A 47 0.04 4.83 7.94
C SER A 47 -1.22 5.38 7.30
N LEU A 48 -2.40 4.83 7.62
CA LEU A 48 -3.65 5.35 7.07
C LEU A 48 -3.93 6.79 7.49
N THR A 49 -3.66 7.14 8.74
CA THR A 49 -3.85 8.50 9.24
C THR A 49 -2.91 9.47 8.52
N PHE A 50 -1.66 9.08 8.30
CA PHE A 50 -0.68 9.87 7.55
C PHE A 50 -1.08 10.00 6.06
N LEU A 51 -1.35 8.90 5.38
CA LEU A 51 -1.73 8.87 3.95
C LEU A 51 -3.07 9.56 3.68
N ARG A 52 -3.92 9.72 4.71
CA ARG A 52 -5.12 10.56 4.62
C ARG A 52 -4.80 12.05 4.52
N ARG A 53 -3.76 12.50 5.25
CA ARG A 53 -3.32 13.90 5.33
C ARG A 53 -2.26 14.26 4.28
N THR A 54 -1.64 13.27 3.65
CA THR A 54 -0.53 13.45 2.69
C THR A 54 -0.85 12.78 1.36
N PRO A 55 -1.52 13.48 0.42
CA PRO A 55 -2.01 12.89 -0.83
C PRO A 55 -0.91 12.32 -1.74
N TRP A 56 0.22 13.03 -1.87
CA TRP A 56 1.34 12.56 -2.71
C TRP A 56 1.91 11.21 -2.23
N ALA A 57 1.93 10.98 -0.91
CA ALA A 57 2.40 9.72 -0.33
C ALA A 57 1.38 8.59 -0.60
N ARG A 58 0.08 8.90 -0.56
CA ARG A 58 -0.98 7.97 -0.96
C ARG A 58 -0.81 7.52 -2.41
N GLN A 59 -0.59 8.46 -3.32
CA GLN A 59 -0.37 8.14 -4.73
C GLN A 59 0.82 7.20 -4.92
N LYS A 60 1.91 7.39 -4.16
CA LYS A 60 3.06 6.46 -4.18
C LYS A 60 2.72 5.05 -3.70
N VAL A 61 1.88 4.93 -2.67
CA VAL A 61 1.39 3.63 -2.18
C VAL A 61 0.52 2.95 -3.24
N GLU A 62 -0.38 3.70 -3.89
CA GLU A 62 -1.25 3.19 -4.96
C GLU A 62 -0.42 2.73 -6.18
N GLU A 63 0.53 3.56 -6.65
CA GLU A 63 1.47 3.22 -7.72
C GLU A 63 2.25 1.95 -7.40
N LEU A 64 2.77 1.83 -6.18
CA LEU A 64 3.54 0.66 -5.76
C LEU A 64 2.65 -0.58 -5.72
N TYR A 65 1.44 -0.47 -5.16
CA TYR A 65 0.47 -1.56 -5.12
C TYR A 65 0.15 -2.08 -6.53
N LEU A 66 -0.14 -1.18 -7.48
CA LEU A 66 -0.39 -1.53 -8.88
C LEU A 66 0.79 -2.28 -9.49
N LYS A 67 2.03 -1.81 -9.28
CA LYS A 67 3.24 -2.50 -9.76
C LYS A 67 3.37 -3.90 -9.16
N SER A 68 3.06 -4.08 -7.88
CA SER A 68 3.16 -5.38 -7.21
C SER A 68 2.12 -6.38 -7.68
N VAL A 69 0.88 -5.95 -7.92
CA VAL A 69 -0.19 -6.84 -8.39
C VAL A 69 -0.04 -7.17 -9.87
N VAL A 70 0.39 -6.21 -10.71
CA VAL A 70 0.62 -6.43 -12.15
C VAL A 70 1.77 -7.40 -12.39
N LYS A 71 2.85 -7.33 -11.59
CA LYS A 71 4.00 -8.24 -11.72
C LYS A 71 3.70 -9.69 -11.32
N LYS A 72 2.53 -9.97 -10.73
CA LYS A 72 2.11 -11.31 -10.29
C LYS A 72 1.32 -12.07 -11.36
N ASN A 73 1.28 -11.56 -12.58
CA ASN A 73 0.55 -12.11 -13.72
C ASN A 73 1.45 -12.21 -14.95
#